data_AF-A0A961U457-F1
#
_entry.id   AF-A0A961U457-F1
#
_cell.length_a   1.000
_cell.length_b   1.000
_cell.length_c   1.000
_cell.angle_alpha   90.00
_cell.angle_beta   90.00
_cell.angle_gamma   90.00
#
_symmetry.space_group_name_H-M   'P 1'
#
loop_
_entity.id
_entity.type
_entity.pdbx_description
1 polymer ?
#
loop_
_entity_poly.entity_id
_entity_poly.type
_entity_poly.pdbx_seq_one_letter_code
_entity_poly.pdbx_strand_id
1 'polypeptide(L)' 'MLSISQEKLGEALGVTFQQVQKYEKGTNRIGASRLEAIARFLDVPVSYFFKDAPGEDG' A
#
# COMPACT_ATOMS: atom_id res chain seq x y z
N MET A 1 -2.23 -14.48 -3.67
CA MET A 1 -1.98 -13.08 -4.09
C MET A 1 -3.33 -12.38 -4.01
N LEU A 2 -3.42 -11.26 -3.27
CA LEU A 2 -4.69 -10.55 -3.07
C LEU A 2 -5.28 -10.19 -4.45
N SER A 3 -6.42 -10.79 -4.81
CA SER A 3 -7.08 -10.59 -6.12
C SER A 3 -7.89 -9.28 -6.13
N ILE A 4 -7.24 -8.17 -5.78
CA ILE A 4 -7.81 -6.83 -5.83
C ILE A 4 -7.20 -6.08 -7.01
N SER A 5 -8.04 -5.45 -7.83
CA SER A 5 -7.56 -4.58 -8.91
C SER A 5 -7.02 -3.26 -8.35
N GLN A 6 -5.99 -2.73 -9.00
CA GLN A 6 -5.42 -1.41 -8.68
C GLN A 6 -6.46 -0.29 -8.80
N GLU A 7 -7.46 -0.43 -9.69
CA GLU A 7 -8.58 0.51 -9.81
C GLU A 7 -9.44 0.52 -8.54
N LYS A 8 -9.76 -0.65 -7.99
CA LYS A 8 -10.56 -0.77 -6.77
C LYS A 8 -9.82 -0.22 -5.55
N LEU A 9 -8.50 -0.42 -5.49
CA LEU A 9 -7.65 0.19 -4.47
C LEU A 9 -7.62 1.72 -4.63
N GLY A 10 -7.52 2.22 -5.87
CA GLY A 10 -7.56 3.66 -6.16
C GLY A 10 -8.86 4.31 -5.69
N GLU A 11 -10.00 3.71 -6.04
CA GLU A 11 -11.34 4.16 -5.61
C GLU A 11 -11.45 4.22 -4.08
N ALA A 12 -11.04 3.16 -3.38
CA ALA A 12 -11.11 3.09 -1.93
C ALA A 12 -10.21 4.12 -1.22
N LEU A 13 -9.10 4.52 -1.85
CA LEU A 13 -8.15 5.48 -1.30
C LEU A 13 -8.41 6.92 -1.77
N GLY A 14 -9.37 7.12 -2.68
CA GLY A 14 -9.63 8.42 -3.33
C GLY A 14 -8.47 8.90 -4.20
N VAL A 15 -7.74 7.97 -4.83
CA VAL A 15 -6.60 8.28 -5.72
C VAL A 15 -6.77 7.63 -7.09
N THR A 16 -6.08 8.17 -8.08
CA THR A 16 -6.14 7.61 -9.45
C THR A 16 -5.41 6.27 -9.53
N PHE A 17 -5.79 5.43 -10.51
CA PHE A 17 -5.06 4.21 -10.85
C PHE A 17 -3.55 4.45 -11.05
N GLN A 18 -3.19 5.52 -11.76
CA GLN A 18 -1.79 5.90 -11.96
C GLN A 18 -1.06 6.20 -10.65
N GLN A 19 -1.76 6.76 -9.65
CA GLN A 19 -1.19 7.02 -8.34
C GLN A 19 -0.91 5.73 -7.58
N VAL A 20 -1.80 4.73 -7.67
CA VAL A 20 -1.56 3.38 -7.15
C VAL A 20 -0.34 2.75 -7.80
N GLN A 21 -0.21 2.85 -9.13
CA GLN A 21 0.98 2.35 -9.83
C GLN A 21 2.28 3.02 -9.36
N LYS A 22 2.25 4.31 -9.01
CA LYS A 22 3.43 5.00 -8.46
C LYS A 22 3.79 4.52 -7.06
N TYR A 23 2.80 4.14 -6.25
CA TYR A 23 3.02 3.53 -4.93
C TYR A 23 3.67 2.16 -5.08
N GLU A 24 3.15 1.30 -5.96
CA GLU A 24 3.72 -0.04 -6.21
C GLU A 24 5.13 0.01 -6.80
N LYS A 25 5.42 1.02 -7.65
CA LYS A 25 6.75 1.23 -8.22
C LYS A 25 7.72 1.96 -7.27
N GLY A 26 7.25 2.41 -6.11
CA GLY A 26 8.05 3.18 -5.16
C GLY A 26 8.47 4.57 -5.66
N THR A 27 7.90 5.07 -6.76
CA THR A 27 8.22 6.41 -7.32
C THR A 27 7.52 7.54 -6.55
N ASN A 28 6.43 7.23 -5.85
CA ASN A 28 5.83 8.12 -4.85
C ASN A 28 6.01 7.55 -3.44
N ARG A 29 6.47 8.39 -2.51
CA ARG A 29 6.45 8.07 -1.08
C ARG A 29 5.01 7.97 -0.59
N ILE A 30 4.78 7.03 0.31
CA ILE A 30 3.51 6.83 1.00
C ILE A 30 3.68 7.32 2.43
N GLY A 31 2.85 8.28 2.85
CA GLY A 31 2.82 8.71 4.26
C GLY A 31 2.15 7.67 5.15
N ALA A 32 2.47 7.67 6.45
CA ALA A 32 1.97 6.68 7.41
C ALA A 32 0.44 6.54 7.40
N SER A 33 -0.30 7.65 7.38
CA SER A 33 -1.78 7.62 7.34
C SER A 33 -2.34 6.96 6.08
N ARG A 34 -1.63 7.07 4.95
CA ARG A 34 -2.04 6.44 3.69
C ARG A 34 -1.73 4.95 3.71
N LEU A 35 -0.56 4.58 4.24
CA LEU A 35 -0.17 3.19 4.41
C LEU A 35 -1.13 2.45 5.33
N GLU A 36 -1.58 3.12 6.39
CA GLU A 36 -2.59 2.61 7.33
C GLU A 36 -3.95 2.37 6.64
N ALA A 37 -4.42 3.32 5.82
CA ALA A 37 -5.63 3.14 5.03
C ALA A 37 -5.53 1.97 4.03
N ILE A 38 -4.37 1.79 3.39
CA ILE A 38 -4.09 0.65 2.50
C ILE A 38 -4.15 -0.67 3.29
N ALA A 39 -3.56 -0.70 4.48
CA ALA A 39 -3.56 -1.88 5.36
C ALA A 39 -4.99 -2.30 5.75
N ARG A 40 -5.81 -1.34 6.19
CA ARG A 40 -7.24 -1.59 6.50
C ARG A 40 -8.00 -2.13 5.30
N PHE A 41 -7.78 -1.54 4.12
CA PHE A 41 -8.49 -1.96 2.92
C PHE A 41 -8.11 -3.37 2.47
N LEU A 42 -6.85 -3.75 2.62
CA LEU A 42 -6.38 -5.10 2.30
C LEU A 42 -6.62 -6.12 3.43
N ASP A 43 -7.21 -5.68 4.55
CA ASP A 43 -7.46 -6.48 5.76
C ASP A 43 -6.18 -7.14 6.29
N VAL A 44 -5.09 -6.38 6.33
CA VAL A 44 -3.79 -6.82 6.87
C VAL A 44 -3.28 -5.82 7.91
N PRO A 45 -2.49 -6.26 8.90
CA PRO A 45 -1.82 -5.33 9.80
C PRO A 45 -0.82 -4.46 9.01
N VAL A 46 -0.64 -3.20 9.41
CA VAL A 46 0.29 -2.28 8.72
C VAL A 46 1.73 -2.79 8.69
N SER A 47 2.12 -3.63 9.67
CA SER A 47 3.41 -4.32 9.73
C SER A 47 3.65 -5.27 8.54
N TYR A 48 2.59 -5.73 7.86
CA TYR A 48 2.69 -6.56 6.66
C TYR A 48 3.59 -5.92 5.58
N PHE A 49 3.54 -4.60 5.42
CA PHE A 49 4.34 -3.87 4.43
C PHE A 49 5.82 -3.72 4.81
N PHE A 50 6.20 -4.09 6.03
CA PHE A 50 7.56 -3.95 6.55
C PHE A 50 8.28 -5.29 6.72
N LYS A 51 7.61 -6.43 6.49
CA LYS A 51 8.21 -7.75 6.76
C LYS A 51 9.45 -8.05 5.92
N ASP A 52 9.55 -7.45 4.72
CA ASP A 52 10.66 -7.59 3.77
C ASP A 52 11.44 -6.27 3.61
N ALA A 53 11.19 -5.29 4.48
CA ALA A 53 11.96 -4.05 4.45
C ALA A 53 13.39 -4.34 4.93
N PRO A 54 14.44 -3.83 4.25
CA PRO A 54 15.80 -3.96 4.73
C PRO A 54 15.96 -3.20 6.05
N GLY A 55 16.15 -3.97 7.14
CA GLY A 55 16.08 -3.55 8.54
C GLY A 55 14.73 -3.98 9.10
N GLU A 56 14.63 -5.02 9.92
CA GLU A 56 15.35 -5.21 11.18
C GLU A 56 15.70 -6.70 11.41
N ASP A 57 16.96 -7.08 11.16
CA ASP A 57 17.61 -8.15 11.94
C ASP A 57 18.06 -7.46 13.23
N GLY A 58 17.33 -7.71 14.32
CA GLY A 58 17.78 -7.41 15.68
C GLY A 58 18.69 -8.51 16.19
#